data_AF-A0A2S8GPE6-F1
#
_entry.id   AF-A0A2S8GPE6-F1
#
_cell.length_a   1.000
_cell.length_b   1.000
_cell.length_c   1.000
_cell.angle_alpha   90.00
_cell.angle_beta   90.00
_cell.angle_gamma   90.00
#
_symmetry.space_group_name_H-M   'P 1'
#
loop_
_entity.id
_entity.type
_entity.pdbx_description
1 polymer ?
#
loop_
_entity_poly.entity_id
_entity_poly.type
_entity_poly.pdbx_seq_one_letter_code
_entity_poly.pdbx_strand_id
1 'polypeptide(L)'
;MENSQVEPTPIRLSLWDLFVWTTLAALACTLWTIHNAAAGSFQVNAQQVIFFLTAAFAFATTGSALFLFARRWYRGMPTDFQPGHWLLCLTGTIMIYHGLAILGRSTIMRIAMITSRSYTDVYLNIGQDVGFLLVCLLTGFLLPVRPTWRWVMLMPCLMSLTWIAVWSMVIGLDYYAFWYVVRIEIVLVVLGLFILLSIAVWDQATTRDRRDWLHWLGVATLVILNSPPILIRVYEALFR
;
A
#
# COMPACT_ATOMS: atom_id res chain seq x y z
N MET A 1 -26.88 16.35 -42.21
CA MET A 1 -26.55 16.57 -40.79
C MET A 1 -25.26 15.83 -40.54
N GLU A 2 -24.16 16.58 -40.58
CA GLU A 2 -22.81 16.07 -40.46
C GLU A 2 -22.55 15.81 -38.98
N ASN A 3 -22.35 14.53 -38.61
CA ASN A 3 -21.92 14.15 -37.27
C ASN A 3 -20.52 14.73 -37.07
N SER A 4 -20.42 15.88 -36.40
CA SER A 4 -19.17 16.39 -35.87
C SER A 4 -18.65 15.37 -34.86
N GLN A 5 -17.76 14.50 -35.34
CA GLN A 5 -16.93 13.66 -34.48
C GLN A 5 -16.15 14.62 -33.58
N VAL A 6 -16.61 14.74 -32.33
CA VAL A 6 -15.84 15.42 -31.28
C VAL A 6 -14.56 14.61 -31.14
N GLU A 7 -13.46 15.13 -31.70
CA GLU A 7 -12.15 14.54 -31.50
C GLU A 7 -11.91 14.42 -29.98
N PRO A 8 -11.54 13.23 -29.49
CA PRO A 8 -11.23 13.06 -28.08
C PRO A 8 -10.05 13.97 -27.76
N THR A 9 -10.29 14.96 -26.90
CA THR A 9 -9.24 15.87 -26.45
C THR A 9 -8.17 15.01 -25.79
N PRO A 10 -6.90 15.05 -26.26
CA PRO A 10 -5.87 14.20 -25.70
C PRO A 10 -5.73 14.53 -24.21
N ILE A 11 -5.71 13.50 -23.37
CA ILE A 11 -5.46 13.64 -21.93
C ILE A 11 -4.05 14.20 -21.79
N ARG A 12 -3.94 15.52 -21.57
CA ARG A 12 -2.67 16.18 -21.32
C ARG A 12 -2.37 16.09 -19.83
N LEU A 13 -1.24 15.46 -19.48
CA LEU A 13 -0.66 15.57 -18.15
C LEU A 13 -0.46 17.05 -17.85
N SER A 14 -1.16 17.58 -16.86
CA SER A 14 -0.99 18.97 -16.48
C SER A 14 0.30 19.12 -15.66
N LEU A 15 0.95 20.29 -15.74
CA LEU A 15 2.09 20.63 -14.88
C LEU A 15 1.76 20.46 -13.39
N TRP A 16 0.48 20.64 -13.05
CA TRP A 16 0.00 20.49 -11.70
C TRP A 16 -0.09 19.02 -11.26
N ASP A 17 -0.45 18.09 -12.15
CA ASP A 17 -0.42 16.66 -11.84
C ASP A 17 1.01 16.17 -11.59
N LEU A 18 1.97 16.68 -12.39
CA LEU A 18 3.39 16.43 -12.18
C LEU A 18 3.87 16.99 -10.84
N PHE A 19 3.45 18.22 -10.48
CA PHE A 19 3.80 18.84 -9.20
C PHE A 19 3.25 18.06 -8.00
N VAL A 20 2.02 17.56 -8.08
CA VAL A 20 1.44 16.70 -7.04
C VAL A 20 2.25 15.42 -6.89
N TRP A 21 2.56 14.76 -8.01
CA TRP A 21 3.33 13.51 -8.00
C TRP A 21 4.73 13.70 -7.39
N THR A 22 5.46 14.74 -7.82
CA THR A 22 6.80 15.03 -7.28
C THR A 22 6.77 15.40 -5.81
N THR A 23 5.75 16.15 -5.37
CA THR A 23 5.56 16.48 -3.94
C THR A 23 5.32 15.22 -3.11
N LEU A 24 4.48 14.30 -3.58
CA LEU A 24 4.22 13.04 -2.90
C LEU A 24 5.45 12.13 -2.87
N ALA A 25 6.23 12.10 -3.95
CA ALA A 25 7.50 11.38 -3.98
C ALA A 25 8.49 11.96 -2.96
N ALA A 26 8.64 13.29 -2.89
CA ALA A 26 9.50 13.95 -1.91
C ALA A 26 9.03 13.69 -0.46
N LEU A 27 7.72 13.66 -0.23
CA LEU A 27 7.14 13.31 1.06
C LEU A 27 7.50 11.86 1.46
N ALA A 28 7.39 10.91 0.54
CA ALA A 28 7.78 9.51 0.78
C ALA A 28 9.28 9.40 1.16
N CYS A 29 10.16 10.11 0.45
CA CYS A 29 11.59 10.21 0.80
C CYS A 29 11.82 10.75 2.21
N THR A 30 11.06 11.77 2.59
CA THR A 30 11.17 12.41 3.92
C THR A 30 10.71 11.45 5.02
N LEU A 31 9.56 10.79 4.84
CA LEU A 31 9.01 9.82 5.79
C LEU A 31 9.97 8.64 6.00
N TRP A 32 10.59 8.16 4.93
CA TRP A 32 11.61 7.11 5.00
C TRP A 32 12.84 7.54 5.80
N THR A 33 13.31 8.77 5.59
CA THR A 33 14.44 9.33 6.33
C THR A 33 14.13 9.42 7.83
N ILE A 34 12.92 9.89 8.18
CA ILE A 34 12.44 9.94 9.56
C ILE A 34 12.39 8.54 10.18
N HIS A 35 11.86 7.55 9.44
CA HIS A 35 11.76 6.18 9.91
C HIS A 35 13.13 5.57 10.22
N ASN A 36 14.11 5.70 9.31
CA ASN A 36 15.46 5.17 9.53
C ASN A 36 16.21 5.89 10.65
N ALA A 37 16.05 7.21 10.76
CA ALA A 37 16.62 7.97 11.86
C ALA A 37 16.05 7.51 13.21
N ALA A 38 14.75 7.22 13.29
CA ALA A 38 14.11 6.68 14.49
C ALA A 38 14.60 5.26 14.84
N ALA A 39 14.98 4.46 13.83
CA ALA A 39 15.54 3.13 14.00
C ALA A 39 17.05 3.13 14.35
N GLY A 40 17.72 4.29 14.37
CA GLY A 40 19.14 4.41 14.72
C GLY A 40 20.11 3.92 13.63
N SER A 41 19.63 3.67 12.41
CA SER A 41 20.46 3.25 11.28
C SER A 41 20.58 4.38 10.26
N PHE A 42 21.81 4.86 10.05
CA PHE A 42 22.14 5.71 8.89
C PHE A 42 22.68 4.89 7.71
N GLN A 43 22.91 3.60 7.89
CA GLN A 43 23.36 2.72 6.82
C GLN A 43 22.15 2.25 6.02
N VAL A 44 22.20 2.49 4.71
CA VAL A 44 21.21 2.03 3.75
C VAL A 44 21.74 0.77 3.08
N ASN A 45 21.09 -0.37 3.34
CA ASN A 45 21.42 -1.63 2.68
C ASN A 45 20.60 -1.82 1.38
N ALA A 46 21.01 -2.75 0.51
CA ALA A 46 20.34 -2.97 -0.77
C ALA A 46 18.86 -3.38 -0.62
N GLN A 47 18.53 -4.17 0.41
CA GLN A 47 17.16 -4.59 0.70
C GLN A 47 16.25 -3.38 1.04
N GLN A 48 16.76 -2.46 1.85
CA GLN A 48 16.12 -1.20 2.22
C GLN A 48 15.88 -0.30 1.00
N VAL A 49 16.81 -0.23 0.06
CA VAL A 49 16.62 0.52 -1.20
C VAL A 49 15.47 -0.05 -2.02
N ILE A 50 15.37 -1.37 -2.15
CA ILE A 50 14.32 -2.04 -2.94
C ILE A 50 12.94 -1.75 -2.33
N PHE A 51 12.77 -1.93 -1.01
CA PHE A 51 11.54 -1.58 -0.33
C PHE A 51 11.19 -0.10 -0.46
N PHE A 52 12.18 0.78 -0.28
CA PHE A 52 11.97 2.21 -0.35
C PHE A 52 11.52 2.66 -1.75
N LEU A 53 12.20 2.24 -2.81
CA LEU A 53 11.86 2.64 -4.17
C LEU A 53 10.45 2.20 -4.54
N THR A 54 10.11 0.94 -4.27
CA THR A 54 8.76 0.42 -4.55
C THR A 54 7.68 1.17 -3.76
N ALA A 55 7.92 1.43 -2.46
CA ALA A 55 7.01 2.21 -1.63
C ALA A 55 6.86 3.66 -2.11
N ALA A 56 7.95 4.33 -2.50
CA ALA A 56 7.93 5.71 -2.99
C ALA A 56 7.16 5.84 -4.32
N PHE A 57 7.41 4.92 -5.26
CA PHE A 57 6.66 4.87 -6.52
C PHE A 57 5.18 4.59 -6.30
N ALA A 58 4.85 3.64 -5.43
CA ALA A 58 3.47 3.34 -5.07
C ALA A 58 2.81 4.55 -4.40
N PHE A 59 3.43 5.15 -3.38
CA PHE A 59 2.92 6.30 -2.64
C PHE A 59 2.59 7.48 -3.57
N ALA A 60 3.54 7.85 -4.44
CA ALA A 60 3.33 8.94 -5.39
C ALA A 60 2.20 8.63 -6.38
N THR A 61 2.18 7.42 -6.95
CA THR A 61 1.17 7.01 -7.93
C THR A 61 -0.22 6.94 -7.31
N THR A 62 -0.36 6.28 -6.15
CA THR A 62 -1.65 6.08 -5.48
C THR A 62 -2.15 7.36 -4.83
N GLY A 63 -1.25 8.18 -4.29
CA GLY A 63 -1.60 9.48 -3.72
C GLY A 63 -2.08 10.44 -4.82
N SER A 64 -1.41 10.49 -5.97
CA SER A 64 -1.88 11.26 -7.12
C SER A 64 -3.24 10.77 -7.62
N ALA A 65 -3.44 9.46 -7.73
CA ALA A 65 -4.73 8.89 -8.13
C ALA A 65 -5.84 9.28 -7.15
N LEU A 66 -5.63 9.06 -5.84
CA LEU A 66 -6.59 9.42 -4.79
C LEU A 66 -6.94 10.91 -4.84
N PHE A 67 -5.93 11.76 -4.98
CA PHE A 67 -6.09 13.20 -5.08
C PHE A 67 -6.92 13.60 -6.32
N LEU A 68 -6.67 13.00 -7.48
CA LEU A 68 -7.44 13.24 -8.71
C LEU A 68 -8.89 12.76 -8.59
N PHE A 69 -9.13 11.59 -8.01
CA PHE A 69 -10.47 11.07 -7.76
C PHE A 69 -11.23 11.94 -6.75
N ALA A 70 -10.59 12.35 -5.67
CA ALA A 70 -11.18 13.27 -4.71
C ALA A 70 -11.58 14.59 -5.40
N ARG A 71 -10.69 15.17 -6.21
CA ARG A 71 -10.98 16.39 -6.98
C ARG A 71 -12.17 16.20 -7.93
N ARG A 72 -12.26 15.07 -8.63
CA ARG A 72 -13.39 14.78 -9.52
C ARG A 72 -14.70 14.63 -8.75
N TRP A 73 -14.65 13.92 -7.62
CA TRP A 73 -15.78 13.74 -6.72
C TRP A 73 -16.30 15.10 -6.21
N TYR A 74 -15.41 15.96 -5.71
CA TYR A 74 -15.77 17.31 -5.25
C TYR A 74 -16.35 18.19 -6.35
N ARG A 75 -15.98 17.96 -7.61
CA ARG A 75 -16.53 18.69 -8.76
C ARG A 75 -17.79 18.06 -9.34
N GLY A 76 -18.32 16.98 -8.74
CA GLY A 76 -19.51 16.29 -9.21
C GLY A 76 -19.36 15.66 -10.60
N MET A 77 -18.12 15.35 -11.02
CA MET A 77 -17.88 14.76 -12.35
C MET A 77 -18.16 13.25 -12.33
N PRO A 78 -18.97 12.72 -13.26
CA PRO A 78 -19.22 11.29 -13.34
C PRO A 78 -17.90 10.56 -13.62
N THR A 79 -17.67 9.46 -12.91
CA THR A 79 -16.48 8.63 -13.06
C THR A 79 -16.92 7.18 -13.13
N ASP A 80 -16.56 6.49 -14.21
CA ASP A 80 -16.72 5.04 -14.27
C ASP A 80 -15.70 4.39 -13.34
N PHE A 81 -16.17 3.89 -12.20
CA PHE A 81 -15.30 3.45 -11.12
C PHE A 81 -14.88 1.99 -11.34
N GLN A 82 -13.80 1.81 -12.11
CA GLN A 82 -13.19 0.52 -12.37
C GLN A 82 -12.42 -0.03 -11.15
N PRO A 83 -12.23 -1.37 -11.06
CA PRO A 83 -11.54 -1.96 -9.92
C PRO A 83 -10.09 -1.50 -9.70
N GLY A 84 -9.36 -1.10 -10.74
CA GLY A 84 -8.03 -0.52 -10.54
C GLY A 84 -8.07 0.85 -9.88
N HIS A 85 -9.13 1.65 -10.09
CA HIS A 85 -9.35 2.90 -9.34
C HIS A 85 -9.57 2.58 -7.86
N TRP A 86 -10.35 1.55 -7.57
CA TRP A 86 -10.54 1.04 -6.21
C TRP A 86 -9.21 0.65 -5.56
N LEU A 87 -8.36 -0.12 -6.26
CA LEU A 87 -7.03 -0.51 -5.76
C LEU A 87 -6.12 0.69 -5.49
N LEU A 88 -6.08 1.65 -6.41
CA LEU A 88 -5.27 2.86 -6.27
C LEU A 88 -5.73 3.70 -5.07
N CYS A 89 -7.04 3.90 -4.91
CA CYS A 89 -7.59 4.62 -3.78
C CYS A 89 -7.36 3.87 -2.46
N LEU A 90 -7.59 2.55 -2.41
CA LEU A 90 -7.33 1.72 -1.24
C LEU A 90 -5.87 1.83 -0.80
N THR A 91 -4.95 1.61 -1.74
CA THR A 91 -3.50 1.68 -1.47
C THR A 91 -3.09 3.09 -1.06
N GLY A 92 -3.65 4.13 -1.71
CA GLY A 92 -3.38 5.53 -1.39
C GLY A 92 -3.79 5.88 0.04
N THR A 93 -4.99 5.49 0.48
CA THR A 93 -5.45 5.74 1.85
C THR A 93 -4.60 5.00 2.89
N ILE A 94 -4.25 3.74 2.60
CA ILE A 94 -3.36 2.94 3.45
C ILE A 94 -1.99 3.61 3.59
N MET A 95 -1.42 4.08 2.48
CA MET A 95 -0.13 4.75 2.44
C MET A 95 -0.15 6.07 3.23
N ILE A 96 -1.22 6.86 3.12
CA ILE A 96 -1.41 8.08 3.94
C ILE A 96 -1.47 7.71 5.42
N TYR A 97 -2.23 6.66 5.77
CA TYR A 97 -2.30 6.18 7.14
C TYR A 97 -0.92 5.78 7.67
N HIS A 98 -0.13 5.01 6.90
CA HIS A 98 1.22 4.64 7.30
C HIS A 98 2.13 5.87 7.48
N GLY A 99 2.04 6.87 6.60
CA GLY A 99 2.78 8.12 6.75
C GLY A 99 2.44 8.84 8.06
N LEU A 100 1.15 8.96 8.38
CA LEU A 100 0.69 9.54 9.65
C LEU A 100 1.12 8.70 10.85
N ALA A 101 1.07 7.37 10.74
CA ALA A 101 1.50 6.45 11.78
C ALA A 101 3.01 6.54 12.05
N ILE A 102 3.84 6.72 11.02
CA ILE A 102 5.29 6.96 11.16
C ILE A 102 5.53 8.27 11.91
N LEU A 103 4.86 9.36 11.52
CA LEU A 103 4.98 10.65 12.19
C LEU A 103 4.53 10.58 13.65
N GLY A 104 3.38 9.95 13.91
CA GLY A 104 2.85 9.71 15.25
C GLY A 104 3.82 8.90 16.11
N ARG A 105 4.29 7.75 15.61
CA ARG A 105 5.27 6.90 16.31
C ARG A 105 6.57 7.63 16.58
N SER A 106 7.12 8.36 15.62
CA SER A 106 8.36 9.12 15.81
C SER A 106 8.22 10.18 16.92
N THR A 107 7.06 10.83 17.00
CA THR A 107 6.75 11.81 18.04
C THR A 107 6.62 11.14 19.42
N ILE A 108 5.87 10.05 19.52
CA ILE A 108 5.64 9.32 20.77
C ILE A 108 6.95 8.69 21.27
N MET A 109 7.73 8.04 20.40
CA MET A 109 8.98 7.38 20.77
C MET A 109 10.04 8.37 21.23
N ARG A 110 10.06 9.60 20.71
CA ARG A 110 10.93 10.68 21.21
C ARG A 110 10.60 11.05 22.66
N ILE A 111 9.32 11.01 23.03
CA ILE A 111 8.85 11.29 24.41
C ILE A 111 9.09 10.06 25.31
N ALA A 112 8.82 8.86 24.81
CA ALA A 112 8.95 7.60 25.53
C ALA A 112 10.41 7.17 25.79
N MET A 113 11.42 7.85 25.25
CA MET A 113 12.82 7.65 25.72
C MET A 113 13.00 7.95 27.21
N ILE A 114 11.99 8.56 27.86
CA ILE A 114 11.97 8.92 29.28
C ILE A 114 11.34 7.79 30.15
N THR A 115 10.57 6.85 29.58
CA THR A 115 9.83 5.80 30.32
C THR A 115 9.83 4.46 29.56
N SER A 116 10.01 3.33 30.25
CA SER A 116 10.29 1.98 29.72
C SER A 116 9.93 1.70 28.23
N ARG A 117 10.96 1.65 27.37
CA ARG A 117 10.84 1.61 25.90
C ARG A 117 10.22 0.35 25.31
N SER A 118 10.20 -0.79 26.01
CA SER A 118 9.82 -2.09 25.42
C SER A 118 8.31 -2.25 25.23
N TYR A 119 7.50 -2.01 26.25
CA TYR A 119 6.03 -2.18 26.17
C TYR A 119 5.38 -1.14 25.26
N THR A 120 5.85 0.10 25.31
CA THR A 120 5.35 1.17 24.45
C THR A 120 5.54 0.83 22.98
N ASP A 121 6.67 0.23 22.59
CA ASP A 121 6.90 -0.16 21.20
C ASP A 121 5.92 -1.26 20.76
N VAL A 122 5.70 -2.29 21.60
CA VAL A 122 4.73 -3.36 21.29
C VAL A 122 3.32 -2.82 21.09
N TYR A 123 2.81 -1.99 22.02
CA TYR A 123 1.47 -1.43 21.90
C TYR A 123 1.33 -0.47 20.71
N LEU A 124 2.38 0.28 20.38
CA LEU A 124 2.37 1.13 19.20
C LEU A 124 2.28 0.31 17.91
N ASN A 125 3.05 -0.79 17.79
CA ASN A 125 2.96 -1.64 16.61
C ASN A 125 1.57 -2.32 16.50
N ILE A 126 1.02 -2.87 17.60
CA ILE A 126 -0.34 -3.43 17.61
C ILE A 126 -1.38 -2.36 17.21
N GLY A 127 -1.28 -1.16 17.77
CA GLY A 127 -2.18 -0.05 17.44
C GLY A 127 -2.07 0.39 15.97
N GLN A 128 -0.86 0.34 15.40
CA GLN A 128 -0.63 0.60 13.97
C GLN A 128 -1.29 -0.45 13.09
N ASP A 129 -1.18 -1.74 13.44
CA ASP A 129 -1.83 -2.83 12.70
C ASP A 129 -3.36 -2.79 12.80
N VAL A 130 -3.90 -2.52 13.99
CA VAL A 130 -5.35 -2.36 14.18
C VAL A 130 -5.87 -1.17 13.38
N GLY A 131 -5.18 -0.03 13.41
CA GLY A 131 -5.56 1.13 12.62
C GLY A 131 -5.45 0.88 11.11
N PHE A 132 -4.44 0.12 10.67
CA PHE A 132 -4.32 -0.34 9.29
C PHE A 132 -5.53 -1.18 8.87
N LEU A 133 -5.94 -2.17 9.69
CA LEU A 133 -7.13 -2.99 9.41
C LEU A 133 -8.39 -2.13 9.28
N LEU A 134 -8.58 -1.19 10.20
CA LEU A 134 -9.73 -0.28 10.15
C LEU A 134 -9.73 0.55 8.87
N VAL A 135 -8.60 1.18 8.51
CA VAL A 135 -8.48 1.98 7.28
C VAL A 135 -8.68 1.14 6.03
N CYS A 136 -8.08 -0.05 5.97
CA CYS A 136 -8.22 -0.97 4.84
C CYS A 136 -9.67 -1.40 4.65
N LEU A 137 -10.33 -1.85 5.71
CA LEU A 137 -11.72 -2.31 5.67
C LEU A 137 -12.68 -1.16 5.35
N LEU A 138 -12.56 -0.01 6.04
CA LEU A 138 -13.41 1.15 5.78
C LEU A 138 -13.28 1.60 4.33
N THR A 139 -12.06 1.80 3.85
CA THR A 139 -11.83 2.26 2.46
C THR A 139 -12.34 1.24 1.46
N GLY A 140 -12.05 -0.04 1.68
CA GLY A 140 -12.41 -1.10 0.74
C GLY A 140 -13.92 -1.38 0.65
N PHE A 141 -14.67 -1.18 1.75
CA PHE A 141 -16.13 -1.33 1.76
C PHE A 141 -16.89 -0.06 1.36
N LEU A 142 -16.37 1.13 1.67
CA LEU A 142 -17.01 2.39 1.33
C LEU A 142 -16.88 2.75 -0.15
N LEU A 143 -15.77 2.37 -0.80
CA LEU A 143 -15.59 2.61 -2.22
C LEU A 143 -16.40 1.61 -3.06
N PRO A 144 -17.05 2.06 -4.14
CA PRO A 144 -17.87 1.20 -4.98
C PRO A 144 -16.97 0.21 -5.73
N VAL A 145 -17.15 -1.09 -5.54
CA VAL A 145 -16.48 -2.13 -6.32
C VAL A 145 -17.31 -3.39 -6.33
N ARG A 146 -17.15 -4.21 -7.38
CA ARG A 146 -17.81 -5.52 -7.45
C ARG A 146 -17.37 -6.40 -6.26
N PRO A 147 -18.27 -7.18 -5.64
CA PRO A 147 -17.97 -7.97 -4.45
C PRO A 147 -16.75 -8.88 -4.59
N THR A 148 -16.48 -9.38 -5.78
CA THR A 148 -15.35 -10.28 -6.07
C THR A 148 -14.00 -9.62 -5.83
N TRP A 149 -13.86 -8.33 -6.11
CA TRP A 149 -12.61 -7.59 -5.88
C TRP A 149 -12.32 -7.36 -4.40
N ARG A 150 -13.34 -7.47 -3.53
CA ARG A 150 -13.16 -7.35 -2.08
C ARG A 150 -12.32 -8.49 -1.50
N TRP A 151 -12.25 -9.63 -2.19
CA TRP A 151 -11.35 -10.74 -1.81
C TRP A 151 -9.87 -10.34 -1.84
N VAL A 152 -9.49 -9.31 -2.62
CA VAL A 152 -8.12 -8.77 -2.61
C VAL A 152 -7.76 -8.21 -1.23
N MET A 153 -8.73 -7.75 -0.44
CA MET A 153 -8.48 -7.27 0.94
C MET A 153 -8.11 -8.40 1.91
N LEU A 154 -8.38 -9.67 1.57
CA LEU A 154 -8.06 -10.78 2.44
C LEU A 154 -6.56 -10.83 2.74
N MET A 155 -5.72 -10.57 1.73
CA MET A 155 -4.25 -10.56 1.89
C MET A 155 -3.78 -9.53 2.94
N PRO A 156 -4.01 -8.21 2.78
CA PRO A 156 -3.56 -7.23 3.76
C PRO A 156 -4.21 -7.46 5.14
N CYS A 157 -5.46 -7.93 5.21
CA CYS A 157 -6.10 -8.23 6.48
C CYS A 157 -5.45 -9.41 7.21
N LEU A 158 -5.19 -10.53 6.53
CA LEU A 158 -4.52 -11.68 7.12
C LEU A 158 -3.08 -11.34 7.53
N MET A 159 -2.37 -10.55 6.72
CA MET A 159 -1.02 -10.10 7.07
C MET A 159 -1.03 -9.26 8.36
N SER A 160 -1.92 -8.29 8.47
CA SER A 160 -1.98 -7.44 9.66
C SER A 160 -2.44 -8.21 10.91
N LEU A 161 -3.40 -9.13 10.79
CA LEU A 161 -3.77 -10.03 11.90
C LEU A 161 -2.59 -10.91 12.34
N THR A 162 -1.80 -11.37 11.37
CA THR A 162 -0.59 -12.16 11.64
C THR A 162 0.43 -11.32 12.41
N TRP A 163 0.67 -10.06 12.02
CA TRP A 163 1.55 -9.14 12.73
C TRP A 163 1.06 -8.79 14.15
N ILE A 164 -0.24 -8.61 14.35
CA ILE A 164 -0.83 -8.42 15.69
C ILE A 164 -0.53 -9.63 16.58
N ALA A 165 -0.68 -10.85 16.05
CA ALA A 165 -0.36 -12.07 16.77
C ALA A 165 1.14 -12.14 17.14
N VAL A 166 2.03 -11.77 16.21
CA VAL A 166 3.48 -11.71 16.47
C VAL A 166 3.79 -10.75 17.62
N TRP A 167 3.32 -9.50 17.54
CA TRP A 167 3.60 -8.51 18.57
C TRP A 167 3.04 -8.91 19.93
N SER A 168 1.91 -9.62 19.95
CA SER A 168 1.33 -10.20 21.17
C SER A 168 2.19 -11.34 21.75
N MET A 169 2.82 -12.15 20.88
CA MET A 169 3.73 -13.24 21.28
C MET A 169 5.12 -12.77 21.69
N VAL A 170 5.58 -11.61 21.21
CA VAL A 170 6.85 -11.00 21.65
C VAL A 170 6.83 -10.70 23.16
N ILE A 171 5.65 -10.44 23.73
CA ILE A 171 5.46 -10.31 25.20
C ILE A 171 5.74 -11.65 25.92
N GLY A 172 5.68 -12.79 25.21
CA GLY A 172 5.84 -14.15 25.72
C GLY A 172 7.16 -14.88 25.40
N LEU A 173 8.13 -14.24 24.72
CA LEU A 173 9.50 -14.74 24.48
C LEU A 173 9.65 -16.08 23.70
N ASP A 174 8.97 -16.29 22.58
CA ASP A 174 9.30 -17.40 21.66
C ASP A 174 9.90 -16.91 20.32
N TYR A 175 11.24 -16.97 20.24
CA TYR A 175 12.02 -16.59 19.05
C TYR A 175 11.74 -17.49 17.83
N TYR A 176 11.43 -18.78 18.04
CA TYR A 176 11.15 -19.69 16.94
C TYR A 176 9.76 -19.43 16.34
N ALA A 177 8.78 -19.13 17.20
CA ALA A 177 7.45 -18.70 16.75
C ALA A 177 7.54 -17.44 15.88
N PHE A 178 8.37 -16.46 16.25
CA PHE A 178 8.60 -15.25 15.45
C PHE A 178 9.04 -15.55 14.01
N TRP A 179 10.07 -16.38 13.83
CA TRP A 179 10.57 -16.71 12.48
C TRP A 179 9.60 -17.57 11.68
N TYR A 180 8.85 -18.45 12.33
CA TYR A 180 7.82 -19.22 11.67
C TYR A 180 6.73 -18.32 11.09
N VAL A 181 6.30 -17.31 11.85
CA VAL A 181 5.27 -16.37 11.41
C VAL A 181 5.75 -15.48 10.25
N VAL A 182 7.01 -15.02 10.27
CA VAL A 182 7.60 -14.30 9.13
C VAL A 182 7.59 -15.12 7.83
N ARG A 183 7.67 -16.46 7.91
CA ARG A 183 7.56 -17.33 6.72
C ARG A 183 6.11 -17.44 6.23
N ILE A 184 5.14 -17.51 7.15
CA ILE A 184 3.71 -17.51 6.79
C ILE A 184 3.36 -16.24 6.03
N GLU A 185 3.89 -15.08 6.43
CA GLU A 185 3.66 -13.81 5.75
C GLU A 185 4.01 -13.87 4.25
N ILE A 186 5.16 -14.44 3.89
CA ILE A 186 5.57 -14.59 2.48
C ILE A 186 4.56 -15.46 1.72
N VAL A 187 4.09 -16.55 2.33
CA VAL A 187 3.07 -17.43 1.73
C VAL A 187 1.77 -16.66 1.51
N LEU A 188 1.34 -15.85 2.48
CA LEU A 188 0.15 -15.00 2.38
C LEU A 188 0.30 -13.96 1.26
N VAL A 189 1.45 -13.32 1.13
CA VAL A 189 1.75 -12.37 0.05
C VAL A 189 1.65 -13.05 -1.31
N VAL A 190 2.32 -14.20 -1.49
CA VAL A 190 2.31 -14.94 -2.76
C VAL A 190 0.88 -15.38 -3.11
N LEU A 191 0.15 -15.96 -2.16
CA LEU A 191 -1.24 -16.36 -2.35
C LEU A 191 -2.14 -15.17 -2.71
N GLY A 192 -1.97 -14.04 -2.03
CA GLY A 192 -2.71 -12.82 -2.29
C GLY A 192 -2.45 -12.23 -3.68
N LEU A 193 -1.19 -12.28 -4.15
CA LEU A 193 -0.84 -11.89 -5.53
C LEU A 193 -1.49 -12.83 -6.55
N PHE A 194 -1.51 -14.14 -6.31
CA PHE A 194 -2.22 -15.08 -7.17
C PHE A 194 -3.72 -14.80 -7.20
N ILE A 195 -4.34 -14.50 -6.06
CA ILE A 195 -5.76 -14.12 -5.97
C ILE A 195 -6.02 -12.84 -6.78
N LEU A 196 -5.20 -11.80 -6.59
CA LEU A 196 -5.30 -10.54 -7.33
C LEU A 196 -5.24 -10.77 -8.85
N LEU A 197 -4.22 -11.50 -9.32
CA LEU A 197 -4.03 -11.76 -10.74
C LEU A 197 -5.15 -12.63 -11.31
N SER A 198 -5.61 -13.64 -10.55
CA SER A 198 -6.71 -14.51 -10.96
C SER A 198 -8.02 -13.72 -11.09
N ILE A 199 -8.32 -12.83 -10.14
CA ILE A 199 -9.50 -11.95 -10.19
C ILE A 199 -9.38 -10.98 -11.37
N ALA A 200 -8.21 -10.38 -11.59
CA ALA A 200 -8.01 -9.45 -12.71
C ALA A 200 -8.21 -10.13 -14.07
N VAL A 201 -7.63 -11.33 -14.26
CA VAL A 201 -7.80 -12.11 -15.50
C VAL A 201 -9.24 -12.58 -15.67
N TRP A 202 -9.88 -13.06 -14.60
CA TRP A 202 -11.27 -13.49 -14.62
C TRP A 202 -12.22 -12.33 -14.94
N ASP A 203 -12.00 -11.17 -14.34
CA ASP A 203 -12.81 -9.96 -14.57
C ASP A 203 -12.63 -9.45 -16.00
N GLN A 204 -11.42 -9.48 -16.55
CA GLN A 204 -11.15 -9.19 -17.97
C GLN A 204 -11.83 -10.19 -18.92
N ALA A 205 -11.87 -11.48 -18.56
CA ALA A 205 -12.47 -12.53 -19.38
C ALA A 205 -14.00 -12.52 -19.35
N THR A 206 -14.59 -12.14 -18.21
CA THR A 206 -16.04 -12.22 -18.00
C THR A 206 -16.79 -10.94 -18.32
N THR A 207 -16.10 -9.79 -18.38
CA THR A 207 -16.77 -8.51 -18.65
C THR A 207 -16.43 -7.92 -20.00
N ARG A 208 -17.47 -7.46 -20.70
CA ARG A 208 -17.36 -6.83 -22.04
C ARG A 208 -16.85 -5.39 -21.97
N ASP A 209 -16.70 -4.83 -20.78
CA ASP A 209 -16.12 -3.51 -20.56
C ASP A 209 -14.63 -3.56 -20.91
N ARG A 210 -14.19 -2.74 -21.88
CA ARG A 210 -12.74 -2.56 -22.08
C ARG A 210 -12.14 -2.00 -20.79
N ARG A 211 -11.24 -2.74 -20.16
CA ARG A 211 -10.45 -2.25 -19.03
C ARG A 211 -9.44 -1.23 -19.53
N ASP A 212 -9.48 -0.04 -18.95
CA ASP A 212 -8.54 1.02 -19.30
C ASP A 212 -7.17 0.74 -18.70
N TRP A 213 -6.15 1.44 -19.20
CA TRP A 213 -4.79 1.36 -18.69
C TRP A 213 -4.71 1.64 -17.17
N LEU A 214 -5.61 2.45 -16.62
CA LEU A 214 -5.72 2.73 -15.18
C LEU A 214 -6.08 1.50 -14.36
N HIS A 215 -6.87 0.58 -14.93
CA HIS A 215 -7.17 -0.69 -14.30
C HIS A 215 -5.88 -1.47 -14.02
N TRP A 216 -5.10 -1.67 -15.10
CA TRP A 216 -3.84 -2.39 -15.07
C TRP A 216 -2.76 -1.68 -14.25
N LEU A 217 -2.76 -0.34 -14.23
CA LEU A 217 -1.89 0.42 -13.34
C LEU A 217 -2.17 0.13 -11.87
N GLY A 218 -3.44 0.05 -11.47
CA GLY A 218 -3.81 -0.31 -10.10
C GLY A 218 -3.35 -1.72 -9.71
N VAL A 219 -3.55 -2.70 -10.60
CA VAL A 219 -3.05 -4.07 -10.40
C VAL A 219 -1.53 -4.10 -10.31
N ALA A 220 -0.82 -3.48 -11.27
CA ALA A 220 0.63 -3.44 -11.31
C ALA A 220 1.23 -2.76 -10.07
N THR A 221 0.62 -1.66 -9.61
CA THR A 221 1.07 -0.95 -8.41
C THR A 221 1.00 -1.85 -7.18
N LEU A 222 -0.09 -2.60 -7.02
CA LEU A 222 -0.23 -3.52 -5.88
C LEU A 222 0.75 -4.70 -5.98
N VAL A 223 0.99 -5.24 -7.19
CA VAL A 223 2.01 -6.28 -7.42
C VAL A 223 3.40 -5.76 -7.06
N ILE A 224 3.80 -4.60 -7.58
CA ILE A 224 5.11 -3.98 -7.33
C ILE A 224 5.30 -3.74 -5.84
N LEU A 225 4.30 -3.21 -5.14
CA LEU A 225 4.37 -2.92 -3.70
C LEU A 225 4.58 -4.17 -2.86
N ASN A 226 4.02 -5.31 -3.26
CA ASN A 226 4.08 -6.56 -2.49
C ASN A 226 5.17 -7.53 -2.98
N SER A 227 5.85 -7.22 -4.08
CA SER A 227 6.96 -8.02 -4.62
C SER A 227 8.28 -8.01 -3.82
N PRO A 228 8.66 -6.96 -3.06
CA PRO A 228 9.99 -6.89 -2.44
C PRO A 228 10.32 -8.06 -1.48
N PRO A 229 9.41 -8.52 -0.60
CA PRO A 229 9.69 -9.68 0.25
C PRO A 229 10.07 -10.92 -0.56
N ILE A 230 9.41 -11.14 -1.70
CA ILE A 230 9.68 -12.28 -2.59
C ILE A 230 11.06 -12.12 -3.25
N LEU A 231 11.32 -10.95 -3.83
CA LEU A 231 12.59 -10.66 -4.52
C LEU A 231 13.80 -10.81 -3.59
N ILE A 232 13.67 -10.32 -2.35
CA ILE A 232 14.73 -10.41 -1.35
C ILE A 232 15.02 -11.87 -0.99
N ARG A 233 13.99 -12.70 -0.83
CA ARG A 233 14.17 -14.12 -0.50
C ARG A 233 14.78 -14.91 -1.65
N VAL A 234 14.37 -14.62 -2.89
CA VAL A 234 14.98 -15.22 -4.09
C VAL A 234 16.46 -14.82 -4.18
N TYR A 235 16.78 -13.55 -3.94
CA TYR A 235 18.16 -13.07 -3.90
C TYR A 235 18.97 -13.77 -2.80
N GLU A 236 18.44 -13.87 -1.59
CA GLU A 236 19.09 -14.59 -0.48
C GLU A 236 19.33 -16.06 -0.80
N ALA A 237 18.41 -16.74 -1.50
CA ALA A 237 18.55 -18.14 -1.87
C ALA A 237 19.54 -18.39 -3.01
N LEU A 238 19.78 -17.40 -3.88
CA LEU A 238 20.68 -17.54 -5.04
C LEU A 238 22.13 -17.14 -4.75
N PHE A 239 22.36 -16.26 -3.77
CA PHE A 239 23.65 -15.63 -3.53
C PHE A 239 24.21 -15.83 -2.11
N ARG A 240 23.59 -16.68 -1.29
CA ARG A 240 24.14 -17.20 -0.03
C ARG A 240 24.17 -18.73 -0.06
#